data_AF-A0A1G6TFR5-F1
#
_entry.id   AF-A0A1G6TFR5-F1
#
_cell.length_a   1.000
_cell.length_b   1.000
_cell.length_c   1.000
_cell.angle_alpha   90.00
_cell.angle_beta   90.00
_cell.angle_gamma   90.00
#
_symmetry.space_group_name_H-M   'P 1'
#
loop_
_entity.id
_entity.type
_entity.pdbx_description
1 polymer ?
#
loop_
_entity_poly.entity_id
_entity_poly.type
_entity_poly.pdbx_seq_one_letter_code
_entity_poly.pdbx_strand_id
1 'polypeptide(L)'
;MTSQLSEYKPGIEIHANVSNHPEQASFTGWIVIIDKTRGEHVADSRVTPKWAKPANTPEEACRILIQFGRDVLEGRATGGDFVNNG
;
A
#
# COMPACT_ATOMS: atom_id res chain seq x y z
N MET A 1 -11.77 -8.25 4.53
CA MET A 1 -10.44 -7.68 4.18
C MET A 1 -10.44 -7.45 2.68
N THR A 2 -10.19 -6.22 2.23
CA THR A 2 -10.08 -5.91 0.81
C THR A 2 -8.60 -5.79 0.49
N SER A 3 -8.11 -6.57 -0.46
CA SER A 3 -6.72 -6.51 -0.90
C SER A 3 -6.66 -6.27 -2.40
N GLN A 4 -5.84 -5.31 -2.82
CA GLN A 4 -5.62 -5.00 -4.23
C GLN A 4 -4.16 -5.21 -4.59
N LEU A 5 -3.95 -6.02 -5.63
CA LEU A 5 -2.64 -6.31 -6.20
C LEU A 5 -2.39 -5.38 -7.39
N SER A 6 -1.26 -4.67 -7.39
CA SER A 6 -0.75 -3.98 -8.57
C SER A 6 0.67 -4.45 -8.84
N GLU A 7 0.90 -4.98 -10.04
CA GLU A 7 2.26 -5.07 -10.57
C GLU A 7 2.74 -3.65 -10.89
N TYR A 8 3.95 -3.30 -10.44
CA TYR A 8 4.55 -1.99 -10.70
C TYR A 8 5.61 -2.09 -11.80
N LYS A 9 6.46 -3.13 -11.73
CA LYS A 9 7.48 -3.50 -12.73
C LYS A 9 7.54 -5.02 -12.81
N PRO A 10 8.06 -5.62 -13.90
CA PRO A 10 8.22 -7.06 -13.98
C PRO A 10 8.96 -7.60 -12.75
N GLY A 11 8.29 -8.46 -11.99
CA GLY A 11 8.82 -9.03 -10.75
C GLY A 11 8.75 -8.12 -9.51
N ILE A 12 8.11 -6.95 -9.56
CA ILE A 12 7.84 -6.11 -8.38
C ILE A 12 6.33 -5.90 -8.23
N GLU A 13 5.79 -6.40 -7.14
CA GLU A 13 4.36 -6.37 -6.82
C GLU A 13 4.09 -5.49 -5.59
N ILE A 14 2.96 -4.78 -5.61
CA ILE A 14 2.47 -3.98 -4.48
C ILE A 14 1.11 -4.52 -4.07
N HIS A 15 1.02 -4.99 -2.83
CA HIS A 15 -0.20 -5.54 -2.24
C HIS A 15 -0.75 -4.54 -1.23
N ALA A 16 -1.81 -3.82 -1.58
CA ALA A 16 -2.54 -3.01 -0.63
C ALA A 16 -3.48 -3.90 0.20
N ASN A 17 -3.45 -3.72 1.53
CA ASN A 17 -4.26 -4.46 2.48
C ASN A 17 -5.07 -3.47 3.31
N VAL A 18 -6.38 -3.51 3.15
CA VAL A 18 -7.32 -2.62 3.83
C VAL A 18 -8.29 -3.44 4.66
N SER A 19 -8.40 -3.09 5.94
CA SER A 19 -9.44 -3.63 6.82
C SER A 19 -10.80 -3.10 6.34
N ASN A 20 -11.70 -4.02 6.02
CA ASN A 20 -13.05 -3.73 5.52
C ASN A 20 -14.06 -4.49 6.37
N HIS A 21 -14.36 -3.94 7.55
CA HIS A 21 -15.42 -4.43 8.43
C HIS A 21 -16.71 -3.63 8.19
N PRO A 22 -17.89 -4.28 8.26
CA PRO A 22 -19.17 -3.64 7.93
C PRO A 22 -19.53 -2.45 8.83
N GLU A 23 -18.92 -2.33 10.01
CA GLU A 23 -19.14 -1.22 10.96
C GLU A 23 -18.12 -0.07 10.83
N GLN A 24 -17.16 -0.17 9.89
CA GLN A 24 -16.15 0.88 9.71
C GLN A 24 -16.69 2.05 8.88
N ALA A 25 -16.66 3.25 9.48
CA ALA A 25 -16.92 4.51 8.79
C ALA A 25 -15.69 5.07 8.05
N SER A 26 -14.50 4.46 8.26
CA SER A 26 -13.27 4.91 7.64
C SER A 26 -12.29 3.76 7.42
N PHE A 27 -11.49 3.88 6.35
CA PHE A 27 -10.66 2.81 5.82
C PHE A 27 -9.19 3.24 5.85
N THR A 28 -8.37 2.43 6.50
CA THR A 28 -6.92 2.54 6.56
C THR A 28 -6.30 1.19 6.27
N GLY A 29 -5.00 1.17 6.00
CA GLY A 29 -4.32 -0.08 5.70
C GLY A 29 -2.81 0.05 5.67
N TRP A 30 -2.19 -1.02 5.18
CA TRP A 30 -0.76 -1.12 4.95
C TRP A 30 -0.53 -1.74 3.57
N ILE A 31 0.70 -1.61 3.07
CA ILE A 31 1.13 -2.31 1.87
C ILE A 31 2.18 -3.36 2.19
N VAL A 32 2.27 -4.35 1.31
CA VAL A 32 3.41 -5.25 1.22
C VAL A 32 3.99 -5.08 -0.18
N ILE A 33 5.25 -4.69 -0.26
CA ILE A 33 6.00 -4.63 -1.51
C ILE A 33 6.76 -5.95 -1.63
N ILE A 34 6.59 -6.65 -2.74
CA ILE A 34 7.21 -7.93 -3.00
C ILE A 34 8.15 -7.76 -4.20
N ASP A 35 9.45 -7.89 -3.97
CA ASP A 35 10.47 -7.88 -5.03
C ASP A 35 10.93 -9.32 -5.30
N LYS A 36 10.56 -9.83 -6.49
CA LYS A 36 10.92 -11.13 -7.07
C LYS A 36 12.00 -11.03 -8.14
N THR A 37 12.58 -9.84 -8.37
CA THR A 37 13.61 -9.63 -9.40
C THR A 37 14.90 -10.38 -9.09
N ARG A 38 15.13 -10.77 -7.83
CA ARG A 38 16.35 -11.44 -7.36
C ARG A 38 16.22 -12.98 -7.29
N GLY A 39 15.41 -13.58 -8.16
CA GLY A 39 15.39 -15.00 -8.50
C GLY A 39 14.93 -15.94 -7.37
N GLU A 40 15.73 -16.09 -6.32
CA GLU A 40 15.48 -17.02 -5.20
C GLU A 40 15.01 -16.33 -3.91
N HIS A 41 15.32 -15.05 -3.74
CA HIS A 41 14.91 -14.29 -2.56
C HIS A 41 13.78 -13.34 -2.91
N VAL A 42 12.58 -13.71 -2.48
CA VAL A 42 11.45 -12.79 -2.42
C VAL A 42 11.69 -11.86 -1.25
N ALA A 43 11.98 -10.59 -1.52
CA ALA A 43 12.05 -9.57 -0.48
C ALA A 43 10.65 -9.01 -0.26
N ASP A 44 10.02 -9.33 0.87
CA ASP A 44 8.80 -8.67 1.31
C ASP A 44 9.12 -7.50 2.25
N SER A 45 8.58 -6.34 1.93
CA SER A 45 8.68 -5.15 2.76
C SER A 45 7.28 -4.69 3.12
N ARG A 46 6.90 -4.91 4.37
CA ARG A 46 5.66 -4.35 4.91
C ARG A 46 5.86 -2.88 5.23
N VAL A 47 5.01 -2.05 4.67
CA VAL A 47 5.03 -0.61 4.90
C VAL A 47 3.68 -0.15 5.42
N THR A 48 3.68 0.47 6.60
CA THR A 48 2.48 1.00 7.25
C THR A 48 2.54 2.52 7.24
N PRO A 49 1.88 3.19 6.28
CA PRO A 49 1.88 4.65 6.23
C PRO A 49 1.12 5.27 7.40
N LYS A 50 1.42 6.54 7.67
CA LYS A 50 0.55 7.39 8.49
C LYS A 50 -0.55 7.97 7.62
N TRP A 51 -1.75 8.10 8.15
CA TRP A 51 -2.89 8.66 7.40
C TRP A 51 -3.14 10.08 7.89
N ALA A 52 -3.04 11.08 7.00
CA ALA A 52 -3.44 12.45 7.34
C ALA A 52 -4.96 12.52 7.55
N LYS A 53 -5.70 11.86 6.66
CA LYS A 53 -7.13 11.60 6.80
C LYS A 53 -7.43 10.18 6.33
N PRO A 54 -8.16 9.36 7.12
CA PRO A 54 -8.65 8.06 6.67
C PRO A 54 -9.50 8.16 5.39
N ALA A 55 -9.47 7.14 4.54
CA ALA A 55 -10.31 7.08 3.35
C ALA A 55 -11.77 6.78 3.71
N ASN A 56 -12.70 7.19 2.84
CA ASN A 56 -14.14 6.98 3.04
C ASN A 56 -14.63 5.67 2.43
N THR A 57 -13.85 5.07 1.51
CA THR A 57 -14.14 3.75 0.92
C THR A 57 -12.90 2.86 0.90
N PRO A 58 -13.07 1.52 0.95
CA PRO A 58 -11.94 0.60 0.88
C PRO A 58 -11.22 0.69 -0.47
N GLU A 59 -11.92 0.99 -1.56
CA GLU A 59 -11.32 1.17 -2.90
C GLU A 59 -10.50 2.45 -2.99
N GLU A 60 -10.93 3.52 -2.33
CA GLU A 60 -10.14 4.74 -2.17
C GLU A 60 -8.86 4.45 -1.37
N ALA A 61 -8.99 3.74 -0.24
CA ALA A 61 -7.84 3.34 0.56
C ALA A 61 -6.83 2.49 -0.22
N CYS A 62 -7.29 1.51 -0.99
CA CYS A 62 -6.43 0.67 -1.83
C CYS A 62 -5.66 1.48 -2.88
N ARG A 63 -6.33 2.40 -3.58
CA ARG A 63 -5.70 3.25 -4.60
C ARG A 63 -4.58 4.12 -4.01
N ILE A 64 -4.85 4.72 -2.86
CA ILE A 64 -3.89 5.56 -2.14
C ILE A 64 -2.67 4.75 -1.70
N LEU A 65 -2.92 3.58 -1.12
CA LEU A 65 -1.87 2.69 -0.65
C LEU A 65 -1.00 2.20 -1.81
N ILE A 66 -1.60 1.84 -2.95
CA ILE A 66 -0.84 1.46 -4.15
C ILE A 66 0.04 2.62 -4.63
N GLN A 67 -0.50 3.83 -4.72
CA GLN A 67 0.28 5.00 -5.13
C GLN A 67 1.44 5.25 -4.17
N PHE A 68 1.19 5.20 -2.86
CA PHE A 68 2.24 5.32 -1.85
C PHE A 68 3.32 4.25 -1.99
N GLY A 69 2.95 3.00 -2.29
CA GLY A 69 3.92 1.94 -2.54
C GLY A 69 4.82 2.21 -3.74
N ARG A 70 4.28 2.84 -4.79
CA ARG A 70 5.08 3.31 -5.94
C ARG A 70 6.03 4.43 -5.51
N ASP A 71 5.55 5.38 -4.71
CA ASP A 71 6.37 6.47 -4.21
C ASP A 71 7.51 5.97 -3.31
N VAL A 72 7.28 4.93 -2.50
CA VAL A 72 8.33 4.26 -1.70
C VAL A 72 9.37 3.60 -2.61
N LEU A 73 8.94 2.88 -3.64
CA LEU A 73 9.84 2.26 -4.62
C LEU A 73 10.65 3.29 -5.43
N GLU A 74 10.10 4.47 -5.66
CA GLU A 74 10.76 5.58 -6.34
C GLU A 74 11.63 6.44 -5.39
N GLY A 75 11.67 6.11 -4.09
CA GLY A 75 12.41 6.88 -3.08
C GLY A 75 11.82 8.27 -2.79
N ARG A 76 10.55 8.49 -3.15
CA ARG A 76 9.80 9.74 -2.92
C ARG A 76 9.08 9.75 -1.57
N ALA A 77 8.83 8.58 -1.00
CA ALA A 77 8.22 8.39 0.31
C ALA A 77 8.97 7.33 1.11
N THR A 78 8.87 7.40 2.42
CA THR A 78 9.36 6.41 3.36
C THR A 78 8.21 5.81 4.13
N GLY A 79 8.42 4.64 4.72
CA GLY A 79 7.34 3.91 5.39
C GLY A 79 6.69 4.60 6.59
N GLY A 80 7.24 5.71 7.07
CA GLY A 80 6.67 6.53 8.13
C GLY A 80 5.94 7.78 7.65
N ASP A 81 5.90 8.04 6.34
CA ASP A 81 5.32 9.25 5.77
C ASP A 81 3.79 9.23 5.76
N PHE A 82 3.23 10.43 5.67
CA PHE A 82 1.79 10.62 5.56
C PHE A 82 1.31 10.33 4.13
N VAL A 83 0.31 9.46 4.00
CA VAL A 83 -0.48 9.32 2.77
C VAL A 83 -1.61 10.34 2.75
N ASN A 84 -2.00 10.74 1.53
CA ASN A 84 -3.06 11.72 1.27
C ASN A 84 -2.82 13.10 1.89
N ASN A 85 -1.59 13.61 1.81
CA ASN A 85 -1.36 15.04 2.00
C ASN A 85 -1.87 15.78 0.76
N GLY A 86 -3.17 16.06 0.75
CA GLY A 86 -3.84 16.98 -0.18
C GLY A 86 -4.36 18.18 0.58
#